data_AF-R6K0B0-F1
#
_entry.id   AF-R6K0B0-F1
#
_cell.length_a   1.000
_cell.length_b   1.000
_cell.length_c   1.000
_cell.angle_alpha   90.00
_cell.angle_beta   90.00
_cell.angle_gamma   90.00
#
_symmetry.space_group_name_H-M   'P 1'
#
loop_
_entity.id
_entity.type
_entity.pdbx_description
1 polymer ?
#
loop_
_entity_poly.entity_id
_entity_poly.type
_entity_poly.pdbx_seq_one_letter_code
_entity_poly.pdbx_strand_id
1 'polypeptide(L)'
;MANDIEYSKFLMQIQKMIRESLSEQNINADVYIQKVTKNNNTEFMALVIHTPGEAVSPQVYLDSFFAQCQKGKAIEEIAAELISSYAQNKDFELSDVKGLVTDFEKVQEFLRLQLINKEFNSEKLQHTPHRDFENTDLTAVLRIHLPTQEHGEATILVSDALYSHWNKSMEELYPLALHNTMEANPAKISRMLELVKNMFSDNCIGEDIKNFQMEPYEQYVLSNSTSVVGATVLLYPEVMEHLAQGAGANFFILWD
;
A
#
# COMPACT_ATOMS: atom_id res chain seq x y z
N MET A 1 27.50 1.68 4.50
CA MET A 1 28.26 1.65 5.77
C MET A 1 27.87 2.76 6.74
N ALA A 2 28.08 4.06 6.45
CA ALA A 2 27.66 5.13 7.37
C ALA A 2 26.12 5.18 7.55
N ASN A 3 25.37 5.08 6.44
CA ASN A 3 23.90 5.02 6.45
C ASN A 3 23.35 3.81 7.22
N ASP A 4 23.99 2.64 7.13
CA ASP A 4 23.51 1.43 7.82
C ASP A 4 23.66 1.54 9.35
N ILE A 5 24.73 2.20 9.80
CA ILE A 5 24.99 2.46 11.22
C ILE A 5 24.02 3.52 11.75
N GLU A 6 23.75 4.59 10.99
CA GLU A 6 22.75 5.60 11.33
C GLU A 6 21.34 5.01 11.39
N TYR A 7 20.99 4.15 10.43
CA TYR A 7 19.71 3.48 10.42
C TYR A 7 19.55 2.54 11.63
N SER A 8 20.56 1.71 11.92
CA SER A 8 20.53 0.84 13.10
C SER A 8 20.36 1.62 14.41
N LYS A 9 21.02 2.79 14.53
CA LYS A 9 20.86 3.68 15.69
C LYS A 9 19.44 4.23 15.78
N PHE A 10 18.88 4.69 14.66
CA PHE A 10 17.50 5.16 14.59
C PHE A 10 16.52 4.08 15.06
N LEU A 11 16.64 2.85 14.55
CA LEU A 11 15.79 1.72 14.95
C LEU A 11 15.85 1.46 16.46
N MET A 12 17.04 1.44 17.05
CA MET A 12 17.21 1.23 18.50
C MET A 12 16.60 2.37 19.32
N GLN A 13 16.81 3.61 18.89
CA GLN A 13 16.36 4.79 19.63
C GLN A 13 14.84 4.92 19.57
N ILE A 14 14.23 4.74 18.40
CA ILE A 14 12.76 4.82 18.25
C ILE A 14 12.05 3.72 19.03
N GLN A 15 12.57 2.48 18.99
CA GLN A 15 12.01 1.36 19.76
C GLN A 15 12.04 1.67 21.26
N LYS A 16 13.16 2.22 21.75
CA LYS A 16 13.34 2.57 23.15
C LYS A 16 12.36 3.66 23.58
N MET A 17 12.26 4.75 22.84
CA MET A 17 11.39 5.89 23.16
C MET A 17 9.92 5.48 23.22
N ILE A 18 9.48 4.64 22.29
CA ILE A 18 8.09 4.14 22.26
C ILE A 18 7.83 3.22 23.45
N ARG A 19 8.75 2.31 23.76
CA ARG A 19 8.62 1.44 24.95
C ARG A 19 8.56 2.25 26.25
N GLU A 20 9.41 3.25 26.40
CA GLU A 20 9.43 4.12 27.59
C GLU A 20 8.13 4.91 27.70
N SER A 21 7.65 5.53 26.62
CA SER A 21 6.40 6.29 26.66
C SER A 21 5.16 5.44 26.93
N LEU A 22 5.07 4.23 26.37
CA LEU A 22 3.97 3.30 26.68
C LEU A 22 4.01 2.85 28.14
N SER A 23 5.21 2.62 28.68
CA SER A 23 5.40 2.27 30.10
C SER A 23 4.98 3.42 31.03
N GLU A 24 5.31 4.67 30.69
CA GLU A 24 4.88 5.87 31.43
C GLU A 24 3.34 6.04 31.44
N GLN A 25 2.67 5.58 30.37
CA GLN A 25 1.22 5.56 30.26
C GLN A 25 0.56 4.33 30.92
N ASN A 26 1.32 3.49 31.63
CA ASN A 26 0.87 2.21 32.21
C ASN A 26 0.26 1.24 31.18
N ILE A 27 0.69 1.32 29.91
CA ILE A 27 0.27 0.38 28.86
C ILE A 27 1.25 -0.79 28.84
N ASN A 28 0.77 -1.98 29.18
CA ASN A 28 1.56 -3.21 29.10
C ASN A 28 1.59 -3.70 27.64
N ALA A 29 2.66 -3.37 26.90
CA ALA A 29 2.84 -3.80 25.51
C ALA A 29 4.29 -4.22 25.22
N ASP A 30 4.43 -5.27 24.41
CA ASP A 30 5.70 -5.70 23.85
C ASP A 30 6.01 -4.91 22.59
N VAL A 31 7.08 -4.12 22.63
CA VAL A 31 7.56 -3.32 21.50
C VAL A 31 8.80 -3.95 20.91
N TYR A 32 8.74 -4.36 19.65
CA TYR A 32 9.86 -4.98 18.93
C TYR A 32 9.92 -4.56 17.46
N ILE A 33 11.11 -4.66 16.87
CA ILE A 33 11.32 -4.41 15.44
C ILE A 33 11.54 -5.77 14.77
N GLN A 34 10.87 -5.97 13.65
CA GLN A 34 11.06 -7.16 12.82
C GLN A 34 11.25 -6.77 11.36
N LYS A 35 12.01 -7.59 10.65
CA LYS A 35 12.14 -7.48 9.20
C LYS A 35 10.87 -8.00 8.56
N VAL A 36 10.29 -7.23 7.66
CA VAL A 36 9.07 -7.61 6.94
C VAL A 36 9.30 -7.49 5.44
N THR A 37 8.96 -8.54 4.72
CA THR A 37 9.00 -8.53 3.26
C THR A 37 7.67 -8.00 2.75
N LYS A 38 7.68 -6.84 2.09
CA LYS A 38 6.50 -6.28 1.39
C LYS A 38 6.30 -7.01 0.06
N ASN A 39 5.51 -6.44 -0.84
CA ASN A 39 5.37 -6.97 -2.20
C ASN A 39 6.70 -6.81 -2.95
N ASN A 40 6.94 -7.64 -3.96
CA ASN A 40 8.13 -7.59 -4.82
C ASN A 40 9.45 -7.83 -4.06
N ASN A 41 9.44 -8.70 -3.03
CA ASN A 41 10.61 -9.02 -2.20
C ASN A 41 11.33 -7.82 -1.57
N THR A 42 10.68 -6.66 -1.48
CA THR A 42 11.27 -5.47 -0.86
C THR A 42 11.20 -5.62 0.66
N GLU A 43 12.36 -5.57 1.31
CA GLU A 43 12.47 -5.73 2.76
C GLU A 43 12.39 -4.38 3.47
N PHE A 44 11.57 -4.31 4.51
CA PHE A 44 11.41 -3.14 5.37
C PHE A 44 11.65 -3.53 6.83
N MET A 45 11.99 -2.56 7.67
CA MET A 45 11.96 -2.75 9.12
C MET A 45 10.63 -2.22 9.65
N ALA A 46 9.86 -3.06 10.32
CA ALA A 46 8.61 -2.66 10.93
C ALA A 46 8.72 -2.66 12.45
N LEU A 47 8.22 -1.59 13.06
CA LEU A 47 7.91 -1.55 14.48
C LEU A 47 6.59 -2.27 14.72
N VAL A 48 6.58 -3.17 15.69
CA VAL A 48 5.39 -3.87 16.16
C VAL A 48 5.16 -3.53 17.62
N ILE A 49 3.91 -3.19 17.94
CA ILE A 49 3.45 -2.99 19.30
C ILE A 49 2.38 -4.04 19.57
N HIS A 50 2.69 -4.99 20.47
CA HIS A 50 1.81 -6.10 20.81
C HIS A 50 1.29 -5.95 22.24
N THR A 51 -0.01 -5.78 22.41
CA THR A 51 -0.64 -5.81 23.75
C THR A 51 -1.12 -7.24 24.05
N PRO A 52 -0.90 -7.78 25.26
CA PRO A 52 -1.45 -9.06 25.64
C PRO A 52 -2.98 -9.11 25.48
N GLY A 53 -3.48 -10.09 24.72
CA GLY A 53 -4.90 -10.28 24.44
C GLY A 53 -5.37 -9.73 23.09
N GLU A 54 -4.54 -8.99 22.36
CA GLU A 54 -4.86 -8.52 21.01
C GLU A 54 -4.56 -9.62 19.96
N ALA A 55 -5.50 -9.84 19.04
CA ALA A 55 -5.37 -10.85 17.99
C ALA A 55 -4.50 -10.38 16.80
N VAL A 56 -4.32 -9.07 16.65
CA VAL A 56 -3.56 -8.42 15.58
C VAL A 56 -2.71 -7.33 16.20
N SER A 57 -1.46 -7.20 15.75
CA SER A 57 -0.57 -6.13 16.18
C SER A 57 -0.22 -5.26 14.99
N PRO A 58 -0.44 -3.93 15.07
CA PRO A 58 -0.12 -3.03 13.97
C PRO A 58 1.38 -3.08 13.68
N GLN A 59 1.71 -3.02 12.39
CA GLN A 59 3.09 -2.99 11.90
C GLN A 59 3.31 -1.64 11.22
N VAL A 60 4.25 -0.85 11.74
CA VAL A 60 4.58 0.46 11.18
C VAL A 60 5.95 0.41 10.53
N TYR A 61 6.01 0.67 9.22
CA TYR A 61 7.27 0.68 8.47
C TYR A 61 8.12 1.88 8.85
N LEU A 62 9.36 1.64 9.26
CA LEU A 62 10.25 2.65 9.84
C LEU A 62 11.10 3.38 8.80
N ASP A 63 11.25 2.83 7.60
CA ASP A 63 12.08 3.37 6.52
C ASP A 63 11.63 4.79 6.09
N SER A 64 10.32 5.04 6.00
CA SER A 64 9.78 6.36 5.65
C SER A 64 10.03 7.40 6.74
N PHE A 65 9.99 6.99 8.01
CA PHE A 65 10.29 7.85 9.15
C PHE A 65 11.79 8.15 9.23
N PHE A 66 12.64 7.18 8.92
CA PHE A 66 14.08 7.42 8.83
C PHE A 66 14.42 8.46 7.75
N ALA A 67 13.78 8.39 6.58
CA ALA A 67 13.94 9.39 5.53
C ALA A 67 13.50 10.80 5.99
N GLN A 68 12.53 10.92 6.89
CA GLN A 68 12.15 12.21 7.50
C GLN A 68 13.23 12.72 8.47
N CYS A 69 13.83 11.85 9.29
CA CYS A 69 14.98 12.22 10.13
C CYS A 69 16.15 12.74 9.30
N GLN A 70 16.45 12.09 8.18
CA GLN A 70 17.50 12.54 7.26
C GLN A 70 17.20 13.92 6.64
N LYS A 71 15.92 14.31 6.57
CA LYS A 71 15.47 15.65 6.16
C LYS A 71 15.40 16.66 7.31
N GLY A 72 15.82 16.28 8.52
CA GLY A 72 15.94 17.17 9.68
C GLY A 72 14.81 17.06 10.71
N LYS A 73 13.85 16.14 10.54
CA LYS A 73 12.81 15.91 11.55
C LYS A 73 13.40 15.26 12.81
N ALA A 74 13.05 15.77 13.99
CA ALA A 74 13.51 15.20 15.24
C ALA A 74 12.90 13.81 15.49
N ILE A 75 13.68 12.89 16.06
CA ILE A 75 13.21 11.53 16.34
C ILE A 75 12.15 11.51 17.44
N GLU A 76 12.19 12.49 18.34
CA GLU A 76 11.19 12.74 19.38
C GLU A 76 9.81 13.05 18.77
N GLU A 77 9.77 13.84 17.70
CA GLU A 77 8.52 14.14 16.99
C GLU A 77 7.96 12.90 16.31
N ILE A 78 8.81 12.10 15.68
CA ILE A 78 8.41 10.81 15.08
C ILE A 78 7.87 9.85 16.14
N ALA A 79 8.53 9.76 17.30
CA ALA A 79 8.06 8.91 18.39
C ALA A 79 6.66 9.34 18.86
N ALA A 80 6.46 10.64 19.06
CA ALA A 80 5.16 11.19 19.46
C ALA A 80 4.06 10.90 18.44
N GLU A 81 4.33 11.04 17.14
CA GLU A 81 3.39 10.69 16.07
C GLU A 81 3.03 9.21 16.07
N LEU A 82 4.03 8.32 16.21
CA LEU A 82 3.81 6.88 16.26
C LEU A 82 2.96 6.47 17.47
N ILE A 83 3.19 7.09 18.63
CA ILE A 83 2.42 6.85 19.85
C ILE A 83 0.99 7.38 19.72
N SER A 84 0.82 8.58 19.16
CA SER A 84 -0.50 9.17 18.88
C SER A 84 -1.31 8.26 17.94
N SER A 85 -0.70 7.85 16.83
CA SER A 85 -1.30 6.93 15.87
C SER A 85 -1.68 5.59 16.53
N TYR A 86 -0.82 5.04 17.38
CA TYR A 86 -1.12 3.81 18.12
C TYR A 86 -2.30 3.99 19.09
N ALA A 87 -2.36 5.12 19.82
CA ALA A 87 -3.45 5.41 20.75
C ALA A 87 -4.79 5.61 20.03
N GLN A 88 -4.81 6.33 18.90
CA GLN A 88 -6.01 6.55 18.11
C GLN A 88 -6.52 5.26 17.45
N ASN A 89 -5.62 4.34 17.07
CA ASN A 89 -6.00 3.04 16.53
C ASN A 89 -6.54 2.07 17.61
N LYS A 90 -6.32 2.33 18.91
CA LYS A 90 -6.95 1.55 19.99
C LYS A 90 -8.45 1.81 20.13
N ASP A 91 -8.91 3.00 19.77
CA ASP A 91 -10.34 3.35 19.79
C ASP A 91 -11.12 2.67 18.65
N PHE A 92 -10.42 2.05 17.69
CA PHE A 92 -11.00 1.12 16.74
C PHE A 92 -10.92 -0.28 17.35
N GLU A 93 -11.93 -0.67 18.14
CA GLU A 93 -11.90 -1.97 18.82
C GLU A 93 -11.64 -3.09 17.80
N LEU A 94 -10.68 -3.98 18.11
CA LEU A 94 -10.36 -5.15 17.26
C LEU A 94 -11.59 -6.04 17.00
N SER A 95 -12.58 -6.02 17.91
CA SER A 95 -13.92 -6.61 17.74
C SER A 95 -14.62 -6.08 16.50
N ASP A 96 -14.54 -4.76 16.28
CA ASP A 96 -15.20 -4.07 15.18
C ASP A 96 -14.49 -4.33 13.85
N VAL A 97 -13.16 -4.40 13.83
CA VAL A 97 -12.41 -4.78 12.60
C VAL A 97 -12.80 -6.19 12.16
N LYS A 98 -12.78 -7.16 13.08
CA LYS A 98 -13.09 -8.55 12.74
C LYS A 98 -14.53 -8.69 12.22
N GLY A 99 -15.48 -8.07 12.91
CA GLY A 99 -16.89 -8.05 12.50
C GLY A 99 -17.08 -7.34 11.15
N LEU A 100 -16.32 -6.28 10.89
CA LEU A 100 -16.32 -5.54 9.63
C LEU A 100 -15.78 -6.39 8.47
N VAL A 101 -14.59 -6.98 8.61
CA VAL A 101 -13.91 -7.66 7.49
C VAL A 101 -14.52 -9.02 7.16
N THR A 102 -15.14 -9.70 8.14
CA THR A 102 -15.78 -11.01 7.91
C THR A 102 -17.21 -10.90 7.36
N ASP A 103 -17.85 -9.74 7.51
CA ASP A 103 -19.19 -9.45 7.01
C ASP A 103 -19.10 -8.83 5.61
N PHE A 104 -19.45 -9.61 4.58
CA PHE A 104 -19.32 -9.19 3.20
C PHE A 104 -20.09 -7.89 2.91
N GLU A 105 -21.30 -7.75 3.46
CA GLU A 105 -22.15 -6.59 3.18
C GLU A 105 -21.52 -5.28 3.67
N LYS A 106 -20.70 -5.35 4.72
CA LYS A 106 -19.99 -4.18 5.26
C LYS A 106 -18.65 -3.95 4.58
N VAL A 107 -17.95 -5.00 4.17
CA VAL A 107 -16.59 -4.89 3.62
C VAL A 107 -16.58 -4.58 2.11
N GLN A 108 -17.66 -4.86 1.40
CA GLN A 108 -17.72 -4.83 -0.07
C GLN A 108 -17.29 -3.49 -0.68
N GLU A 109 -17.60 -2.35 -0.04
CA GLU A 109 -17.24 -1.01 -0.52
C GLU A 109 -15.73 -0.71 -0.33
N PHE A 110 -15.06 -1.44 0.56
CA PHE A 110 -13.64 -1.28 0.87
C PHE A 110 -12.75 -2.25 0.08
N LEU A 111 -13.35 -3.20 -0.64
CA LEU A 111 -12.60 -4.16 -1.46
C LEU A 111 -12.04 -3.49 -2.71
N ARG A 112 -10.74 -3.66 -2.93
CA ARG A 112 -10.00 -3.16 -4.09
C ARG A 112 -9.07 -4.25 -4.62
N LEU A 113 -8.77 -4.19 -5.91
CA LEU A 113 -7.70 -4.97 -6.54
C LEU A 113 -6.34 -4.28 -6.36
N GLN A 114 -5.30 -5.11 -6.31
CA GLN A 114 -3.91 -4.71 -6.43
C GLN A 114 -3.19 -5.70 -7.37
N LEU A 115 -2.49 -5.17 -8.37
CA LEU A 115 -1.66 -5.98 -9.26
C LEU A 115 -0.27 -6.20 -8.63
N ILE A 116 0.21 -7.44 -8.60
CA ILE A 116 1.51 -7.82 -8.05
C ILE A 116 2.24 -8.81 -8.96
N ASN A 117 3.57 -8.87 -8.85
CA ASN A 117 4.38 -9.87 -9.53
C ASN A 117 4.22 -11.27 -8.90
N LYS A 118 4.04 -12.30 -9.72
CA LYS A 118 3.81 -13.68 -9.29
C LYS A 118 5.03 -14.31 -8.64
N GLU A 119 6.21 -14.15 -9.23
CA GLU A 119 7.45 -14.77 -8.77
C GLU A 119 7.84 -14.26 -7.38
N PHE A 120 7.89 -12.94 -7.21
CA PHE A 120 8.27 -12.28 -5.96
C PHE A 120 7.22 -12.40 -4.85
N ASN A 121 6.01 -12.89 -5.14
CA ASN A 121 4.96 -13.08 -4.14
C ASN A 121 4.49 -14.55 -4.06
N SER A 122 5.24 -15.47 -4.67
CA SER A 122 4.86 -16.88 -4.81
C SER A 122 4.48 -17.57 -3.49
N GLU A 123 5.20 -17.30 -2.39
CA GLU A 123 4.87 -17.84 -1.07
C GLU A 123 3.52 -17.32 -0.54
N LYS A 124 3.30 -16.00 -0.62
CA LYS A 124 2.04 -15.37 -0.18
C LYS A 124 0.85 -15.81 -1.02
N LEU A 125 1.06 -16.01 -2.32
CA LEU A 125 0.03 -16.43 -3.29
C LEU A 125 -0.51 -17.84 -3.04
N GLN A 126 0.20 -18.69 -2.27
CA GLN A 126 -0.29 -20.01 -1.87
C GLN A 126 -1.51 -19.94 -0.93
N HIS A 127 -1.74 -18.79 -0.30
CA HIS A 127 -2.77 -18.59 0.73
C HIS A 127 -3.64 -17.35 0.46
N THR A 128 -3.66 -16.89 -0.78
CA THR A 128 -4.29 -15.63 -1.19
C THR A 128 -5.13 -15.87 -2.45
N PRO A 129 -6.43 -15.53 -2.47
CA PRO A 129 -7.22 -15.56 -3.69
C PRO A 129 -6.67 -14.55 -4.70
N HIS A 130 -6.42 -15.02 -5.91
CA HIS A 130 -5.83 -14.21 -6.97
C HIS A 130 -6.40 -14.56 -8.35
N ARG A 131 -6.25 -13.64 -9.29
CA ARG A 131 -6.59 -13.82 -10.70
C ARG A 131 -5.43 -13.38 -11.56
N ASP A 132 -4.90 -14.32 -12.35
CA ASP A 132 -3.77 -14.05 -13.22
C ASP A 132 -4.09 -13.01 -14.29
N PHE A 133 -3.13 -12.13 -14.53
CA PHE A 133 -3.15 -11.27 -15.70
C PHE A 133 -2.50 -12.04 -16.85
N GLU A 134 -3.35 -12.56 -17.74
CA GLU A 134 -2.98 -13.52 -18.79
C GLU A 134 -1.78 -13.05 -19.62
N ASN A 135 -0.88 -13.99 -19.95
CA ASN A 135 0.36 -13.76 -20.70
C ASN A 135 1.35 -12.78 -20.05
N THR A 136 1.24 -12.54 -18.74
CA THR A 136 2.21 -11.76 -17.97
C THR A 136 2.68 -12.53 -16.75
N ASP A 137 3.71 -12.01 -16.09
CA ASP A 137 4.19 -12.44 -14.78
C ASP A 137 3.41 -11.77 -13.62
N LEU A 138 2.27 -11.12 -13.91
CA LEU A 138 1.46 -10.41 -12.93
C LEU A 138 0.18 -11.17 -12.56
N THR A 139 -0.33 -10.89 -11.36
CA THR A 139 -1.60 -11.41 -10.85
C THR A 139 -2.30 -10.38 -9.96
N ALA A 140 -3.62 -10.34 -10.02
CA ALA A 140 -4.44 -9.44 -9.23
C ALA A 140 -4.85 -10.11 -7.92
N VAL A 141 -4.64 -9.43 -6.80
CA VAL A 141 -5.08 -9.85 -5.45
C VAL A 141 -6.11 -8.89 -4.89
N LEU A 142 -6.90 -9.36 -3.92
CA LEU A 142 -7.86 -8.53 -3.18
C LEU A 142 -7.21 -7.88 -1.95
N ARG A 143 -7.51 -6.60 -1.74
CA ARG A 143 -7.14 -5.80 -0.58
C ARG A 143 -8.37 -5.12 0.00
N ILE A 144 -8.46 -5.05 1.32
CA ILE A 144 -9.45 -4.20 2.01
C ILE A 144 -8.74 -2.90 2.37
N HIS A 145 -9.31 -1.76 1.96
CA HIS A 145 -8.79 -0.43 2.25
C HIS A 145 -9.69 0.27 3.26
N LEU A 146 -9.21 0.38 4.50
CA LEU A 146 -9.94 1.04 5.58
C LEU A 146 -9.41 2.46 5.78
N PRO A 147 -10.29 3.48 5.86
CA PRO A 147 -9.85 4.85 6.13
C PRO A 147 -9.29 4.97 7.55
N THR A 148 -8.23 5.77 7.72
CA THR A 148 -7.67 6.12 9.03
C THR A 148 -7.92 7.60 9.38
N GLN A 149 -7.91 7.94 10.67
CA GLN A 149 -8.29 9.28 11.16
C GLN A 149 -7.28 10.39 10.77
N GLU A 150 -6.00 10.07 10.57
CA GLU A 150 -4.93 11.05 10.31
C GLU A 150 -4.38 11.01 8.87
N HIS A 151 -5.28 10.95 7.88
CA HIS A 151 -4.93 10.95 6.45
C HIS A 151 -4.05 9.75 6.04
N GLY A 152 -4.68 8.58 5.95
CA GLY A 152 -4.08 7.39 5.36
C GLY A 152 -5.13 6.30 5.13
N GLU A 153 -4.68 5.18 4.58
CA GLU A 153 -5.49 3.97 4.45
C GLU A 153 -4.72 2.81 5.09
N ALA A 154 -5.39 2.08 5.98
CA ALA A 154 -4.92 0.77 6.42
C ALA A 154 -5.35 -0.26 5.38
N THR A 155 -4.39 -1.06 4.89
CA THR A 155 -4.69 -2.10 3.90
C THR A 155 -4.52 -3.49 4.49
N ILE A 156 -5.50 -4.36 4.27
CA ILE A 156 -5.45 -5.77 4.68
C ILE A 156 -5.42 -6.62 3.40
N LEU A 157 -4.41 -7.48 3.25
CA LEU A 157 -4.41 -8.50 2.20
C LEU A 157 -5.47 -9.55 2.53
N VAL A 158 -6.35 -9.82 1.58
CA VAL A 158 -7.37 -10.86 1.74
C VAL A 158 -6.69 -12.21 1.62
N SER A 159 -6.75 -13.02 2.66
CA SER A 159 -6.28 -14.42 2.65
C SER A 159 -7.41 -15.37 2.30
N ASP A 160 -7.09 -16.63 1.97
CA ASP A 160 -8.09 -17.69 1.74
C ASP A 160 -9.03 -17.87 2.94
N ALA A 161 -8.50 -17.73 4.16
CA ALA A 161 -9.28 -17.80 5.39
C ALA A 161 -10.33 -16.68 5.45
N LEU A 162 -9.94 -15.44 5.17
CA LEU A 162 -10.87 -14.31 5.17
C LEU A 162 -11.89 -14.42 4.04
N TYR A 163 -11.41 -14.75 2.84
CA TYR A 163 -12.23 -14.95 1.65
C TYR A 163 -13.33 -15.99 1.86
N SER A 164 -13.04 -17.08 2.59
CA SER A 164 -14.00 -18.14 2.88
C SER A 164 -15.23 -17.68 3.70
N HIS A 165 -15.13 -16.57 4.43
CA HIS A 165 -16.24 -16.03 5.21
C HIS A 165 -17.36 -15.43 4.35
N TRP A 166 -17.04 -14.96 3.13
CA TRP A 166 -17.99 -14.22 2.30
C TRP A 166 -18.91 -15.13 1.47
N ASN A 167 -18.54 -16.41 1.30
CA ASN A 167 -19.27 -17.37 0.47
C ASN A 167 -19.56 -16.82 -0.95
N LYS A 168 -18.55 -16.17 -1.54
CA LYS A 168 -18.57 -15.57 -2.88
C LYS A 168 -17.50 -16.21 -3.76
N SER A 169 -17.73 -16.19 -5.07
CA SER A 169 -16.74 -16.56 -6.08
C SER A 169 -15.87 -15.37 -6.50
N MET A 170 -14.68 -15.64 -7.04
CA MET A 170 -13.82 -14.58 -7.60
C MET A 170 -14.48 -13.91 -8.81
N GLU A 171 -15.35 -14.60 -9.54
CA GLU A 171 -16.13 -14.03 -10.64
C GLU A 171 -17.14 -12.98 -10.15
N GLU A 172 -17.68 -13.14 -8.94
CA GLU A 172 -18.55 -12.15 -8.30
C GLU A 172 -17.76 -10.98 -7.69
N LEU A 173 -16.63 -11.27 -7.03
CA LEU A 173 -15.87 -10.24 -6.31
C LEU A 173 -15.02 -9.36 -7.22
N TYR A 174 -14.45 -9.93 -8.28
CA TYR A 174 -13.49 -9.22 -9.13
C TYR A 174 -14.09 -7.96 -9.79
N PRO A 175 -15.28 -7.99 -10.42
CA PRO A 175 -15.87 -6.79 -11.03
C PRO A 175 -16.16 -5.69 -10.01
N LEU A 176 -16.65 -6.05 -8.83
CA LEU A 176 -16.91 -5.13 -7.73
C LEU A 176 -15.60 -4.47 -7.25
N ALA A 177 -14.59 -5.28 -6.93
CA ALA A 177 -13.30 -4.79 -6.46
C ALA A 177 -12.60 -3.93 -7.53
N LEU A 178 -12.73 -4.28 -8.82
CA LEU A 178 -12.22 -3.48 -9.93
C LEU A 178 -12.91 -2.13 -10.01
N HIS A 179 -14.25 -2.08 -9.90
CA HIS A 179 -15.01 -0.84 -9.89
C HIS A 179 -14.57 0.09 -8.75
N ASN A 180 -14.48 -0.43 -7.52
CA ASN A 180 -14.02 0.33 -6.37
C ASN A 180 -12.59 0.85 -6.54
N THR A 181 -11.70 0.03 -7.12
CA THR A 181 -10.32 0.44 -7.43
C THR A 181 -10.28 1.57 -8.46
N MET A 182 -11.09 1.51 -9.52
CA MET A 182 -11.14 2.55 -10.55
C MET A 182 -11.67 3.88 -10.00
N GLU A 183 -12.72 3.84 -9.17
CA GLU A 183 -13.30 5.02 -8.52
C GLU A 183 -12.30 5.67 -7.55
N ALA A 184 -11.63 4.87 -6.72
CA ALA A 184 -10.68 5.38 -5.73
C ALA A 184 -9.35 5.85 -6.35
N ASN A 185 -8.89 5.18 -7.42
CA ASN A 185 -7.58 5.40 -8.02
C ASN A 185 -7.65 5.55 -9.56
N PRO A 186 -8.31 6.58 -10.10
CA PRO A 186 -8.38 6.80 -11.54
C PRO A 186 -7.00 6.80 -12.21
N ALA A 187 -6.91 6.20 -13.40
CA ALA A 187 -5.68 6.13 -14.17
C ALA A 187 -5.23 7.52 -14.63
N LYS A 188 -3.92 7.76 -14.54
CA LYS A 188 -3.25 9.00 -14.92
C LYS A 188 -1.99 8.69 -15.72
N ILE A 189 -1.66 9.58 -16.64
CA ILE A 189 -0.45 9.48 -17.46
C ILE A 189 0.35 10.79 -17.38
N SER A 190 1.67 10.65 -17.31
CA SER A 190 2.58 11.79 -17.26
C SER A 190 3.77 11.54 -18.16
N ARG A 191 4.34 12.62 -18.73
CA ARG A 191 5.66 12.55 -19.36
C ARG A 191 6.70 12.28 -18.28
N MET A 192 7.62 11.36 -18.54
CA MET A 192 8.67 10.99 -17.59
C MET A 192 9.53 12.20 -17.22
N LEU A 193 9.86 13.05 -18.20
CA LEU A 193 10.65 14.27 -17.96
C LEU A 193 9.94 15.27 -17.03
N GLU A 194 8.61 15.39 -17.13
CA GLU A 194 7.83 16.28 -16.28
C GLU A 194 7.79 15.75 -14.84
N LEU A 195 7.59 14.44 -14.66
CA LEU A 195 7.68 13.80 -13.34
C LEU A 195 9.04 14.05 -12.68
N VAL A 196 10.14 13.92 -13.43
CA VAL A 196 11.49 14.15 -12.88
C VAL A 196 11.69 15.62 -12.49
N LYS A 197 11.23 16.57 -13.31
CA LYS A 197 11.30 18.00 -12.98
C LYS A 197 10.49 18.34 -11.73
N ASN A 198 9.34 17.70 -11.60
CA ASN A 198 8.37 18.00 -10.56
C ASN A 198 8.54 17.13 -9.30
N MET A 199 9.51 16.20 -9.25
CA MET A 199 9.86 15.46 -8.02
C MET A 199 10.22 16.40 -6.85
N PHE A 200 10.52 17.67 -7.12
CA PHE A 200 10.82 18.71 -6.14
C PHE A 200 9.66 19.70 -5.91
N SER A 201 8.46 19.40 -6.42
CA SER A 201 7.26 20.23 -6.30
C SER A 201 6.04 19.39 -5.94
N ASP A 202 5.17 19.88 -5.07
CA ASP A 202 4.00 19.13 -4.56
C ASP A 202 2.86 18.95 -5.58
N ASN A 203 3.04 19.34 -6.85
CA ASN A 203 1.98 19.46 -7.86
C ASN A 203 2.11 18.49 -9.04
N CYS A 204 2.34 17.20 -8.77
CA CYS A 204 2.36 16.18 -9.83
C CYS A 204 1.13 15.29 -9.80
N ILE A 205 0.02 15.82 -10.30
CA ILE A 205 -1.13 14.99 -10.69
C ILE A 205 -1.02 14.82 -12.20
N GLY A 206 -0.88 13.57 -12.66
CA GLY A 206 -0.80 13.27 -14.10
C GLY A 206 -2.04 13.71 -14.87
N GLU A 207 -1.94 13.73 -16.18
CA GLU A 207 -3.04 14.04 -17.08
C GLU A 207 -4.04 12.87 -17.14
N ASP A 208 -5.29 13.17 -17.50
CA ASP A 208 -6.24 12.11 -17.81
C ASP A 208 -5.77 11.34 -19.04
N ILE A 209 -5.88 10.02 -19.01
CA ILE A 209 -5.52 9.15 -20.14
C ILE A 209 -6.44 9.39 -21.35
N LYS A 210 -7.68 9.85 -21.09
CA LYS A 210 -8.68 10.00 -22.14
C LYS A 210 -8.28 11.15 -23.06
N ASN A 211 -8.12 10.83 -24.34
CA ASN A 211 -7.64 11.74 -25.39
C ASN A 211 -6.18 12.21 -25.23
N PHE A 212 -5.40 11.62 -24.33
CA PHE A 212 -3.98 11.95 -24.20
C PHE A 212 -3.24 11.57 -25.49
N GLN A 213 -2.50 12.50 -26.08
CA GLN A 213 -1.71 12.26 -27.29
C GLN A 213 -0.25 12.05 -26.91
N MET A 214 0.31 10.93 -27.34
CA MET A 214 1.72 10.65 -27.13
C MET A 214 2.56 11.20 -28.29
N GLU A 215 3.55 11.99 -27.92
CA GLU A 215 4.59 12.46 -28.81
C GLU A 215 5.65 11.38 -29.09
N PRO A 216 6.20 11.31 -30.32
CA PRO A 216 7.31 10.42 -30.65
C PRO A 216 8.57 10.66 -29.80
N TYR A 217 9.31 9.60 -29.51
CA TYR A 217 10.57 9.62 -28.75
C TYR A 217 10.47 10.05 -27.28
N GLU A 218 9.26 10.28 -26.77
CA GLU A 218 9.01 10.56 -25.36
C GLU A 218 8.72 9.27 -24.57
N GLN A 219 9.04 9.31 -23.28
CA GLN A 219 8.71 8.24 -22.34
C GLN A 219 7.60 8.70 -21.40
N TYR A 220 6.69 7.79 -21.08
CA TYR A 220 5.51 8.06 -20.28
C TYR A 220 5.47 7.15 -19.06
N VAL A 221 4.92 7.67 -17.97
CA VAL A 221 4.62 6.90 -16.77
C VAL A 221 3.11 6.82 -16.64
N LEU A 222 2.62 5.59 -16.65
CA LEU A 222 1.23 5.26 -16.36
C LEU A 222 1.11 4.88 -14.89
N SER A 223 0.23 5.57 -14.17
CA SER A 223 -0.01 5.33 -12.75
C SER A 223 -1.47 5.66 -12.41
N ASN A 224 -1.79 5.76 -11.12
CA ASN A 224 -3.07 6.26 -10.66
C ASN A 224 -2.93 7.66 -10.01
N SER A 225 -4.05 8.28 -9.69
CA SER A 225 -4.13 9.60 -9.05
C SER A 225 -3.39 9.73 -7.72
N THR A 226 -3.10 8.62 -7.02
CA THR A 226 -2.38 8.61 -5.73
C THR A 226 -0.90 8.25 -5.87
N SER A 227 -0.46 7.82 -7.06
CA SER A 227 0.88 7.27 -7.32
C SER A 227 1.28 6.08 -6.43
N VAL A 228 0.30 5.40 -5.83
CA VAL A 228 0.51 4.25 -4.93
C VAL A 228 -0.04 2.99 -5.59
N VAL A 229 0.81 1.97 -5.79
CA VAL A 229 0.44 0.73 -6.48
C VAL A 229 -0.11 1.00 -7.90
N GLY A 230 0.55 1.93 -8.60
CA GLY A 230 0.09 2.48 -9.88
C GLY A 230 -0.11 1.45 -11.00
N ALA A 231 0.67 0.37 -11.03
CA ALA A 231 0.54 -0.67 -12.05
C ALA A 231 -0.83 -1.36 -12.08
N THR A 232 -1.62 -1.25 -11.00
CA THR A 232 -2.98 -1.79 -10.94
C THR A 232 -3.89 -1.23 -12.03
N VAL A 233 -3.60 -0.03 -12.55
CA VAL A 233 -4.37 0.57 -13.66
C VAL A 233 -4.32 -0.25 -14.95
N LEU A 234 -3.36 -1.17 -15.10
CA LEU A 234 -3.31 -2.10 -16.23
C LEU A 234 -4.52 -3.05 -16.27
N LEU A 235 -5.22 -3.23 -15.14
CA LEU A 235 -6.44 -4.02 -15.06
C LEU A 235 -7.68 -3.27 -15.57
N TYR A 236 -7.58 -1.96 -15.81
CA TYR A 236 -8.73 -1.14 -16.16
C TYR A 236 -9.05 -1.33 -17.65
N PRO A 237 -10.30 -1.69 -18.00
CA PRO A 237 -10.63 -2.11 -19.37
C PRO A 237 -10.27 -1.07 -20.44
N GLU A 238 -10.42 0.21 -20.14
CA GLU A 238 -10.25 1.30 -21.11
C GLU A 238 -8.81 1.78 -21.26
N VAL A 239 -7.90 1.40 -20.35
CA VAL A 239 -6.54 1.95 -20.30
C VAL A 239 -5.74 1.59 -21.55
N MET A 240 -5.74 0.30 -21.93
CA MET A 240 -4.97 -0.15 -23.11
C MET A 240 -5.49 0.46 -24.41
N GLU A 241 -6.82 0.61 -24.52
CA GLU A 241 -7.44 1.23 -25.69
C GLU A 241 -7.05 2.70 -25.81
N HIS A 242 -7.15 3.48 -24.72
CA HIS A 242 -6.76 4.89 -24.73
C HIS A 242 -5.27 5.07 -25.02
N LEU A 243 -4.39 4.21 -24.49
CA LEU A 243 -2.96 4.26 -24.79
C LEU A 243 -2.67 3.95 -26.25
N ALA A 244 -3.33 2.94 -26.84
CA ALA A 244 -3.16 2.59 -28.25
C ALA A 244 -3.64 3.72 -29.18
N GLN A 245 -4.78 4.35 -28.85
CA GLN A 245 -5.31 5.49 -29.59
C GLN A 245 -4.39 6.71 -29.47
N GLY A 246 -3.90 7.01 -28.27
CA GLY A 246 -3.01 8.14 -28.02
C GLY A 246 -1.61 7.98 -28.62
N ALA A 247 -1.11 6.75 -28.71
CA ALA A 247 0.16 6.43 -29.34
C ALA A 247 0.10 6.45 -30.87
N GLY A 248 -1.05 6.07 -31.46
CA GLY A 248 -1.16 5.84 -32.91
C GLY A 248 -0.18 4.78 -33.44
N ALA A 249 0.39 3.95 -32.55
CA ALA A 249 1.47 3.01 -32.82
C ALA A 249 1.47 1.88 -31.78
N ASN A 250 2.28 0.85 -32.03
CA ASN A 250 2.57 -0.17 -31.03
C ASN A 250 3.46 0.43 -29.93
N PHE A 251 3.23 0.03 -28.69
CA PHE A 251 4.01 0.44 -27.53
C PHE A 251 4.43 -0.75 -26.68
N PHE A 252 5.45 -0.55 -25.85
CA PHE A 252 5.88 -1.50 -24.84
C PHE A 252 5.58 -0.93 -23.46
N ILE A 253 5.09 -1.77 -22.55
CA ILE A 253 4.97 -1.43 -21.14
C ILE A 253 6.15 -2.05 -20.42
N LEU A 254 6.87 -1.22 -19.68
CA LEU A 254 7.89 -1.66 -18.74
C LEU A 254 7.33 -1.50 -17.33
N TRP A 255 7.56 -2.52 -16.50
CA TRP A 255 7.13 -2.57 -15.10
C TRP A 255 8.35 -3.00 -14.27
N ASP A 256 8.44 -2.46 -13.06
CA ASP A 256 9.48 -2.74 -12.06
C ASP A 256 8.81 -2.97 -10.69
#